data_AF-A0A1B9Y8J6-F1
#
_entry.id   AF-A0A1B9Y8J6-F1
#
_cell.length_a   1.000
_cell.length_b   1.000
_cell.length_c   1.000
_cell.angle_alpha   90.00
_cell.angle_beta   90.00
_cell.angle_gamma   90.00
#
_symmetry.space_group_name_H-M   'P 1'
#
loop_
_entity.id
_entity.type
_entity.pdbx_description
1 polymer ?
#
loop_
_entity_poly.entity_id
_entity_poly.type
_entity_poly.pdbx_seq_one_letter_code
_entity_poly.pdbx_strand_id
1 'polypeptide(L)' 'MNKGLDAVFMNYGIRNEDMEIIKKICEEANIDFDWFKDFILKEYHELKMKNEEMDAKSLQKLVEKALSN' A
#
# COMPACT_ATOMS: atom_id res chain seq x y z
N MET A 1 -16.36 1.48 -6.85
CA MET A 1 -16.16 0.09 -7.31
C MET A 1 -14.66 -0.20 -7.25
N ASN A 2 -14.08 -0.51 -6.07
CA ASN A 2 -12.62 -0.64 -5.92
C ASN A 2 -12.17 -2.07 -5.59
N LYS A 3 -12.83 -3.09 -6.15
CA LYS A 3 -12.45 -4.51 -5.94
C LYS A 3 -11.09 -4.87 -6.56
N GLY A 4 -10.64 -4.11 -7.56
CA GLY A 4 -9.37 -4.38 -8.25
C GLY A 4 -8.16 -4.18 -7.35
N LEU A 5 -8.19 -3.13 -6.54
CA LEU A 5 -7.09 -2.81 -5.64
C LEU A 5 -7.01 -3.77 -4.46
N ASP A 6 -8.14 -4.19 -3.90
CA ASP A 6 -8.14 -5.17 -2.81
C ASP A 6 -7.53 -6.51 -3.27
N ALA A 7 -7.77 -6.92 -4.52
CA ALA A 7 -7.13 -8.10 -5.12
C ALA A 7 -5.63 -7.94 -5.34
N VAL A 8 -5.17 -6.73 -5.68
CA VAL A 8 -3.74 -6.43 -5.84
C VAL A 8 -3.02 -6.49 -4.49
N PHE A 9 -3.62 -5.92 -3.44
CA PHE A 9 -3.08 -5.99 -2.09
C PHE A 9 -3.03 -7.45 -1.58
N MET A 10 -4.06 -8.25 -1.84
CA MET A 10 -4.02 -9.70 -1.55
C MET A 10 -2.91 -10.43 -2.32
N ASN A 11 -2.66 -10.04 -3.58
CA ASN A 11 -1.55 -10.58 -4.37
C ASN A 11 -0.17 -10.24 -3.78
N TYR A 12 -0.07 -9.17 -2.98
CA TYR A 12 1.13 -8.79 -2.24
C TYR A 12 1.23 -9.47 -0.87
N GLY A 13 0.30 -10.38 -0.54
CA GLY A 13 0.25 -11.04 0.76
C GLY A 13 -0.29 -10.15 1.88
N ILE A 14 -0.84 -8.98 1.55
CA ILE A 14 -1.47 -8.06 2.50
C ILE A 14 -2.85 -8.63 2.82
N ARG A 15 -3.04 -9.02 4.08
CA ARG A 15 -4.29 -9.63 4.53
C ARG A 15 -5.33 -8.55 4.82
N ASN A 16 -6.57 -8.96 5.02
CA ASN A 16 -7.63 -8.02 5.40
C ASN A 16 -7.31 -7.26 6.70
N GLU A 17 -6.66 -7.90 7.67
CA GLU A 17 -6.21 -7.25 8.91
C GLU A 17 -5.19 -6.14 8.63
N ASP A 18 -4.21 -6.39 7.75
CA ASP A 18 -3.25 -5.37 7.33
C ASP A 18 -3.93 -4.23 6.56
N MET A 19 -4.94 -4.54 5.73
CA MET A 19 -5.72 -3.50 5.03
C MET A 19 -6.52 -2.61 5.98
N GLU A 20 -7.07 -3.15 7.08
CA GLU A 20 -7.73 -2.33 8.10
C GLU A 20 -6.74 -1.42 8.82
N ILE A 21 -5.53 -1.92 9.12
CA ILE A 21 -4.46 -1.11 9.71
C ILE A 21 -4.06 0.03 8.76
N ILE A 22 -3.85 -0.27 7.48
CA ILE A 22 -3.48 0.73 6.48
C ILE A 22 -4.58 1.80 6.34
N LYS A 23 -5.85 1.38 6.24
CA LYS A 23 -6.98 2.31 6.21
C LYS A 23 -6.98 3.25 7.41
N LYS A 24 -6.77 2.69 8.61
CA LYS A 24 -6.77 3.47 9.84
C LYS A 24 -5.62 4.48 9.88
N ILE A 25 -4.43 4.09 9.43
CA ILE A 25 -3.28 5.00 9.30
C ILE A 25 -3.57 6.11 8.28
N CYS A 26 -4.15 5.77 7.13
CA CYS A 26 -4.56 6.76 6.13
C CYS A 26 -5.61 7.73 6.70
N GLU A 27 -6.62 7.24 7.44
CA GLU A 27 -7.62 8.07 8.11
C GLU A 27 -7.01 8.99 9.18
N GLU A 28 -6.14 8.45 10.04
CA GLU A 28 -5.45 9.24 11.09
C GLU A 28 -4.56 10.33 10.49
N ALA A 29 -3.97 10.07 9.32
CA ALA A 29 -3.13 11.01 8.61
C ALA A 29 -3.87 11.90 7.61
N ASN A 30 -5.19 11.74 7.47
CA ASN A 30 -6.01 12.45 6.50
C ASN A 30 -5.52 12.26 5.04
N ILE A 31 -5.01 11.06 4.74
CA ILE A 31 -4.59 10.63 3.41
C ILE A 31 -5.77 9.90 2.75
N ASP A 32 -6.05 10.26 1.50
CA ASP A 32 -7.02 9.54 0.69
C ASP A 32 -6.51 8.11 0.41
N PHE A 33 -7.30 7.12 0.82
CA PHE A 33 -6.96 5.72 0.67
C PHE A 33 -6.83 5.29 -0.81
N ASP A 34 -7.64 5.86 -1.72
CA ASP A 34 -7.52 5.58 -3.15
C ASP A 34 -6.24 6.21 -3.74
N TRP A 35 -5.83 7.39 -3.26
CA TRP A 35 -4.52 7.97 -3.62
C TRP A 35 -3.36 7.11 -3.10
N PHE A 36 -3.46 6.64 -1.85
CA PHE A 36 -2.44 5.80 -1.23
C PHE A 36 -2.27 4.46 -1.96
N LYS A 37 -3.39 3.91 -2.42
CA LYS A 37 -3.46 2.72 -3.27
C LYS A 37 -2.68 2.91 -4.58
N ASP A 38 -2.88 4.02 -5.29
CA ASP A 38 -2.13 4.35 -6.50
C ASP A 38 -0.63 4.59 -6.23
N PHE A 39 -0.31 5.20 -5.08
CA PHE A 39 1.06 5.41 -4.64
C PHE A 39 1.81 4.09 -4.43
N ILE A 40 1.18 3.12 -3.74
CA ILE A 40 1.74 1.77 -3.57
C ILE A 40 1.90 1.07 -4.92
N LEU A 41 0.90 1.14 -5.80
CA LEU A 41 0.98 0.51 -7.12
C LEU A 41 2.19 1.00 -7.92
N LYS A 42 2.46 2.31 -7.87
CA LYS A 42 3.60 2.92 -8.57
C LYS A 42 4.94 2.43 -8.02
N GLU A 43 5.13 2.45 -6.71
CA GLU A 43 6.35 1.95 -6.07
C GLU A 43 6.51 0.44 -6.24
N TYR A 44 5.41 -0.33 -6.24
CA TYR A 44 5.44 -1.75 -6.57
C TYR A 44 5.96 -1.99 -7.98
N HIS A 45 5.49 -1.22 -8.97
CA HIS A 45 5.98 -1.33 -10.33
C HIS A 45 7.49 -1.08 -10.40
N GLU A 46 8.01 -0.10 -9.67
CA GLU A 46 9.45 0.17 -9.60
C GLU A 46 10.25 -0.96 -8.92
N LEU A 47 9.75 -1.49 -7.80
CA LEU A 47 10.38 -2.64 -7.11
C LEU A 47 10.40 -3.87 -8.00
N LYS A 48 9.30 -4.15 -8.70
CA LYS A 48 9.21 -5.25 -9.66
C LYS A 48 10.20 -5.07 -10.82
N MET A 49 10.42 -3.85 -11.29
CA MET A 49 11.46 -3.57 -12.30
C MET A 49 12.88 -3.82 -11.77
N LYS A 50 13.09 -3.66 -10.46
CA LYS A 50 14.35 -3.96 -9.77
C LYS A 50 14.50 -5.43 -9.35
N ASN A 51 13.51 -6.29 -9.66
CA ASN A 51 13.42 -7.66 -9.13
C ASN A 51 13.46 -7.73 -7.59
N GLU A 52 12.98 -6.69 -6.91
CA GLU A 52 12.81 -6.68 -5.46
C GLU A 52 11.37 -7.08 -5.11
N GLU A 53 11.22 -7.96 -4.13
CA GLU A 53 9.91 -8.35 -3.59
C GLU A 53 9.44 -7.31 -2.58
N MET A 54 8.15 -6.96 -2.65
CA MET A 54 7.51 -6.10 -1.65
C MET A 54 7.06 -6.96 -0.47
N ASP A 55 7.70 -6.78 0.68
CA ASP A 55 7.30 -7.41 1.94
C ASP A 55 6.50 -6.44 2.83
N ALA A 56 5.90 -6.96 3.90
CA ALA A 56 5.12 -6.16 4.85
C ALA A 56 5.94 -4.99 5.44
N LYS A 57 7.26 -5.16 5.58
CA LYS A 57 8.18 -4.15 6.11
C LYS A 57 8.42 -3.02 5.11
N SER A 58 8.55 -3.35 3.84
CA SER A 58 8.67 -2.39 2.72
C SER A 58 7.37 -1.62 2.53
N LEU A 59 6.23 -2.29 2.65
CA LEU A 59 4.92 -1.66 2.64
C LEU A 59 4.77 -0.65 3.79
N GLN A 60 5.18 -1.03 5.00
CA GLN A 60 5.11 -0.15 6.18
C GLN A 60 5.96 1.11 5.98
N LYS A 61 7.18 0.96 5.44
CA LYS A 61 8.02 2.10 5.04
C LYS A 61 7.38 2.95 3.95
N LEU A 62 6.64 2.34 3.02
CA LEU A 62 5.90 3.02 1.96
C LEU A 62 4.78 3.87 2.54
N VAL A 63 4.05 3.35 3.52
CA VAL A 63 3.06 4.09 4.31
C VAL A 63 3.75 5.28 5.00
N GLU A 64 4.83 5.07 5.74
CA GLU A 64 5.59 6.14 6.41
C GLU A 64 6.11 7.21 5.43
N LYS A 65 6.56 6.80 4.25
CA LYS A 65 7.05 7.70 3.19
C LYS A 65 5.93 8.52 2.56
N ALA A 66 4.73 7.95 2.43
CA ALA A 66 3.54 8.67 2.00
C ALA A 66 3.07 9.68 3.06
N LEU A 67 3.27 9.37 4.35
CA LEU A 67 2.93 10.22 5.48
C LEU A 67 3.91 11.38 5.73
N SER A 68 5.17 11.24 5.32
CA SER A 68 6.23 12.25 5.52
C SER A 68 6.35 13.28 4.39
N ASN A 69 5.50 13.23 3.36
CA ASN A 69 5.39 14.27 2.33
C ASN A 69 4.17 15.15 2.58
#